data_AF-A0AAU6TAX9-F1
#
_entry.id   AF-A0AAU6TAX9-F1
#
_cell.length_a   1.000
_cell.length_b   1.000
_cell.length_c   1.000
_cell.angle_alpha   90.00
_cell.angle_beta   90.00
_cell.angle_gamma   90.00
#
_symmetry.space_group_name_H-M   'P 1'
#
loop_
_entity.id
_entity.type
_entity.pdbx_description
1 polymer ?
#
loop_
_entity_poly.entity_id
_entity_poly.type
_entity_poly.pdbx_seq_one_letter_code
_entity_poly.pdbx_strand_id
1 'polypeptide(L)'
;MRSIFSVIFLFFSFSVQAACEKVSFDEIKKSYDNVFYDVSNIIVTSKGRVFFHDFPIDKCKSKKFIINGDKAISYASYNGFQYINYLDRNGEVHTGWIESSRVSKKETSSEYLNIKKNDFSIHFNGHDIKVGASYSEIVGVFDDFSETTDDGNGFLDVFKTINGVDYKFYPHDFDFIYIESSNLNYEKLKRDFDDYRITKIILKKSIGFSSRGIYVGSKMLDVVKVYGVPASKKDGAFIYVSDNYTIKFVGSEVVNEIEVSINPI
;
A
#
# COMPACT_ATOMS: atom_id res chain seq x y z
N MET A 1 -3.65 -51.91 -37.99
CA MET A 1 -4.16 -50.60 -37.52
C MET A 1 -4.26 -50.62 -36.01
N ARG A 2 -3.43 -49.86 -35.32
CA ARG A 2 -3.57 -49.51 -33.90
C ARG A 2 -3.01 -48.09 -33.77
N SER A 3 -3.90 -47.11 -33.74
CA SER A 3 -3.53 -45.72 -33.46
C SER A 3 -3.57 -45.54 -31.94
N ILE A 4 -2.43 -45.18 -31.38
CA ILE A 4 -2.28 -44.77 -29.98
C ILE A 4 -2.53 -43.25 -29.97
N PHE A 5 -3.63 -42.83 -29.36
CA PHE A 5 -3.86 -41.42 -29.05
C PHE A 5 -3.13 -41.08 -27.73
N SER A 6 -2.05 -40.32 -27.84
CA SER A 6 -1.42 -39.66 -26.70
C SER A 6 -2.20 -38.39 -26.37
N VAL A 7 -2.92 -38.40 -25.24
CA VAL A 7 -3.51 -37.19 -24.65
C VAL A 7 -2.40 -36.49 -23.86
N ILE A 8 -1.89 -35.38 -24.41
CA ILE A 8 -0.97 -34.48 -23.69
C ILE A 8 -1.83 -33.59 -22.79
N PHE A 9 -1.86 -33.91 -21.49
CA PHE A 9 -2.34 -32.99 -20.47
C PHE A 9 -1.32 -31.86 -20.30
N LEU A 10 -1.59 -30.71 -20.94
CA LEU A 10 -0.92 -29.44 -20.63
C LEU A 10 -1.40 -28.98 -19.25
N PHE A 11 -0.66 -29.36 -18.21
CA PHE A 11 -0.73 -28.68 -16.92
C PHE A 11 -0.21 -27.25 -17.11
N PHE A 12 -1.11 -26.31 -17.40
CA PHE A 12 -0.84 -24.89 -17.24
C PHE A 12 -0.63 -24.65 -15.74
N SER A 13 0.64 -24.50 -15.32
CA SER A 13 1.00 -24.06 -13.98
C SER A 13 0.51 -22.63 -13.78
N PHE A 14 -0.69 -22.46 -13.24
CA PHE A 14 -1.14 -21.21 -12.64
C PHE A 14 -0.43 -21.04 -11.28
N SER A 15 0.83 -20.59 -11.29
CA SER A 15 1.55 -20.32 -10.04
C SER A 15 2.50 -19.13 -10.15
N VAL A 16 2.07 -18.06 -10.84
CA VAL A 16 2.88 -16.84 -10.95
C VAL A 16 2.51 -15.78 -9.91
N GLN A 17 1.43 -15.96 -9.14
CA GLN A 17 0.92 -14.89 -8.25
C GLN A 17 1.37 -15.01 -6.77
N ALA A 18 1.83 -16.19 -6.32
CA ALA A 18 2.13 -16.45 -4.90
C ALA A 18 3.57 -16.13 -4.44
N ALA A 19 4.45 -15.64 -5.33
CA ALA A 19 5.89 -15.61 -5.03
C ALA A 19 6.32 -14.56 -3.98
N CYS A 20 5.47 -13.55 -3.73
CA CYS A 20 5.81 -12.40 -2.89
C CYS A 20 4.85 -12.07 -1.76
N GLU A 21 3.75 -12.81 -1.62
CA GLU A 21 2.74 -12.64 -0.57
C GLU A 21 3.32 -12.69 0.85
N LYS A 22 4.34 -13.55 1.04
CA LYS A 22 4.97 -13.79 2.33
C LYS A 22 6.39 -13.22 2.43
N VAL A 23 6.79 -12.40 1.47
CA VAL A 23 8.13 -11.80 1.46
C VAL A 23 8.13 -10.55 2.35
N SER A 24 9.13 -10.43 3.21
CA SER A 24 9.39 -9.19 3.94
C SER A 24 10.51 -8.40 3.26
N PHE A 25 10.41 -7.07 3.26
CA PHE A 25 11.42 -6.21 2.68
C PHE A 25 12.72 -6.24 3.48
N ASP A 26 12.67 -6.51 4.79
CA ASP A 26 13.88 -6.71 5.59
C ASP A 26 14.68 -7.94 5.14
N GLU A 27 14.01 -9.00 4.65
CA GLU A 27 14.70 -10.15 4.04
C GLU A 27 15.38 -9.79 2.72
N ILE A 28 14.79 -8.90 1.93
CA ILE A 28 15.35 -8.41 0.67
C ILE A 28 16.54 -7.48 0.93
N LYS A 29 16.42 -6.61 1.94
CA LYS A 29 17.43 -5.61 2.30
C LYS A 29 18.67 -6.20 3.00
N LYS A 30 18.88 -7.51 3.02
CA LYS A 30 20.10 -8.13 3.57
C LYS A 30 21.41 -7.69 2.87
N SER A 31 21.34 -6.85 1.83
CA SER A 31 22.46 -6.14 1.20
C SER A 31 22.93 -4.93 2.03
N TYR A 32 24.20 -4.54 1.88
CA TYR A 32 24.78 -3.30 2.42
C TYR A 32 24.19 -2.01 1.81
N ASP A 33 23.38 -2.11 0.76
CA ASP A 33 22.74 -0.96 0.12
C ASP A 33 21.55 -0.45 0.95
N ASN A 34 21.54 0.85 1.22
CA ASN A 34 20.38 1.51 1.82
C ASN A 34 19.37 1.89 0.74
N VAL A 35 18.08 1.88 1.07
CA VAL A 35 17.07 2.53 0.23
C VAL A 35 17.37 4.02 0.18
N PHE A 36 17.50 4.56 -1.02
CA PHE A 36 17.73 5.98 -1.22
C PHE A 36 16.39 6.68 -1.47
N TYR A 37 16.01 7.56 -0.55
CA TYR A 37 14.77 8.33 -0.62
C TYR A 37 15.02 9.72 -1.17
N ASP A 38 14.34 10.04 -2.27
CA ASP A 38 14.36 11.34 -2.96
C ASP A 38 13.11 11.45 -3.85
N VAL A 39 12.58 12.66 -3.98
CA VAL A 39 11.36 12.91 -4.74
C VAL A 39 11.71 13.46 -6.11
N SER A 40 11.27 12.79 -7.16
CA SER A 40 11.57 13.23 -8.52
C SER A 40 10.48 12.86 -9.51
N ASN A 41 10.29 13.73 -10.49
CA ASN A 41 9.48 13.41 -11.65
C ASN A 41 10.20 12.40 -12.53
N ILE A 42 9.47 11.43 -13.07
CA ILE A 42 9.99 10.50 -14.05
C ILE A 42 9.09 10.42 -15.27
N ILE A 43 9.67 10.03 -16.40
CA ILE A 43 8.94 9.68 -17.61
C ILE A 43 9.39 8.32 -18.11
N VAL A 44 8.45 7.49 -18.53
CA VAL A 44 8.74 6.20 -19.13
C VAL A 44 9.34 6.40 -20.52
N THR A 45 10.49 5.78 -20.77
CA THR A 45 11.22 5.88 -22.05
C THR A 45 11.31 4.53 -22.77
N SER A 46 10.89 3.44 -22.12
CA SER A 46 10.90 2.10 -22.71
C SER A 46 9.90 1.97 -23.84
N LYS A 47 10.28 1.28 -24.94
CA LYS A 47 9.36 0.94 -26.03
C LYS A 47 8.30 -0.10 -25.65
N GLY A 48 8.50 -0.83 -24.55
CA GLY A 48 7.60 -1.88 -24.08
C GLY A 48 6.90 -1.53 -22.77
N ARG A 49 6.09 -2.46 -22.27
CA ARG A 49 5.45 -2.36 -20.95
C ARG A 49 6.50 -2.33 -19.84
N VAL A 50 6.36 -1.40 -18.91
CA VAL A 50 7.13 -1.33 -17.66
C VAL A 50 6.22 -1.84 -16.56
N PHE A 51 6.49 -3.05 -16.07
CA PHE A 51 5.67 -3.68 -15.06
C PHE A 51 6.04 -3.19 -13.66
N PHE A 52 5.02 -3.03 -12.81
CA PHE A 52 5.22 -2.82 -11.38
C PHE A 52 5.64 -4.12 -10.73
N HIS A 53 6.38 -3.99 -9.64
CA HIS A 53 6.73 -5.07 -8.74
C HIS A 53 6.35 -4.68 -7.31
N ASP A 54 5.89 -5.64 -6.53
CA ASP A 54 5.48 -5.40 -5.14
C ASP A 54 6.71 -5.14 -4.26
N PHE A 55 7.81 -5.80 -4.60
CA PHE A 55 9.15 -5.57 -4.05
C PHE A 55 10.16 -5.44 -5.19
N PRO A 56 11.34 -4.82 -4.97
CA PRO A 56 12.32 -4.52 -6.02
C PRO A 56 13.18 -5.74 -6.40
N ILE A 57 12.52 -6.82 -6.81
CA ILE A 57 13.10 -8.06 -7.30
C ILE A 57 12.20 -8.68 -8.38
N ASP A 58 12.80 -9.31 -9.39
CA ASP A 58 12.09 -9.78 -10.59
C ASP A 58 10.94 -10.76 -10.30
N LYS A 59 11.07 -11.59 -9.25
CA LYS A 59 10.02 -12.56 -8.87
C LYS A 59 8.74 -11.89 -8.36
N CYS A 60 8.78 -10.61 -7.96
CA CYS A 60 7.62 -9.87 -7.46
C CYS A 60 6.91 -9.06 -8.53
N LYS A 61 7.09 -9.44 -9.80
CA LYS A 61 6.46 -8.77 -10.94
C LYS A 61 4.93 -8.92 -10.90
N SER A 62 4.23 -7.79 -10.90
CA SER A 62 2.78 -7.74 -10.97
C SER A 62 2.26 -7.74 -12.41
N LYS A 63 0.94 -7.83 -12.56
CA LYS A 63 0.24 -7.66 -13.85
C LYS A 63 0.07 -6.19 -14.24
N LYS A 64 0.23 -5.24 -13.31
CA LYS A 64 0.10 -3.81 -13.56
C LYS A 64 1.31 -3.30 -14.34
N PHE A 65 1.10 -2.38 -15.28
CA PHE A 65 2.18 -1.78 -16.06
C PHE A 65 1.85 -0.35 -16.50
N ILE A 66 2.90 0.41 -16.78
CA ILE A 66 2.87 1.69 -17.50
C ILE A 66 3.60 1.55 -18.84
N ILE A 67 3.40 2.53 -19.72
CA ILE A 67 3.91 2.52 -21.10
C ILE A 67 4.70 3.80 -21.43
N ASN A 68 5.38 3.79 -22.58
CA ASN A 68 6.17 4.92 -23.06
C ASN A 68 5.41 6.25 -22.98
N GLY A 69 6.06 7.27 -22.42
CA GLY A 69 5.49 8.61 -22.28
C GLY A 69 4.66 8.83 -21.01
N ASP A 70 4.28 7.78 -20.28
CA ASP A 70 3.63 7.92 -18.97
C ASP A 70 4.55 8.67 -18.00
N LYS A 71 3.94 9.53 -17.17
CA LYS A 71 4.61 10.33 -16.15
C LYS A 71 4.25 9.80 -14.78
N ALA A 72 5.23 9.76 -13.88
CA ALA A 72 5.05 9.33 -12.51
C ALA A 72 5.96 10.14 -11.58
N ILE A 73 5.75 10.00 -10.28
CA ILE A 73 6.62 10.54 -9.24
C ILE A 73 7.36 9.38 -8.59
N SER A 74 8.68 9.43 -8.55
CA SER A 74 9.52 8.49 -7.80
C SER A 74 9.81 9.04 -6.42
N TYR A 75 9.76 8.18 -5.39
CA TYR A 75 10.03 8.52 -3.99
C TYR A 75 11.24 7.80 -3.39
N ALA A 76 11.58 6.63 -3.93
CA ALA A 76 12.67 5.82 -3.45
C ALA A 76 13.35 5.09 -4.59
N SER A 77 14.62 4.74 -4.41
CA SER A 77 15.35 3.84 -5.30
C SER A 77 16.13 2.81 -4.50
N TYR A 78 16.15 1.58 -5.00
CA TYR A 78 16.85 0.46 -4.40
C TYR A 78 17.16 -0.61 -5.45
N ASN A 79 18.40 -1.10 -5.48
CA ASN A 79 18.82 -2.23 -6.31
C ASN A 79 18.38 -2.17 -7.79
N GLY A 80 18.50 -1.00 -8.44
CA GLY A 80 18.10 -0.83 -9.85
C GLY A 80 16.59 -0.67 -10.07
N PHE A 81 15.81 -0.49 -9.01
CA PHE A 81 14.39 -0.14 -9.05
C PHE A 81 14.11 1.24 -8.47
N GLN A 82 12.96 1.81 -8.84
CA GLN A 82 12.35 3.00 -8.27
C GLN A 82 10.95 2.71 -7.76
N TYR A 83 10.61 3.18 -6.56
CA TYR A 83 9.25 3.16 -6.03
C TYR A 83 8.50 4.40 -6.52
N ILE A 84 7.38 4.21 -7.19
CA ILE A 84 6.68 5.28 -7.89
C ILE A 84 5.20 5.36 -7.54
N ASN A 85 4.63 6.56 -7.73
CA ASN A 85 3.19 6.76 -7.88
C ASN A 85 2.89 7.17 -9.32
N TYR A 86 2.04 6.38 -9.97
CA TYR A 86 1.45 6.68 -11.26
C TYR A 86 -0.02 7.06 -11.07
N LEU A 87 -0.43 8.21 -11.61
CA LEU A 87 -1.84 8.61 -11.66
C LEU A 87 -2.41 8.23 -13.01
N ASP A 88 -3.39 7.33 -13.02
CA ASP A 88 -4.03 6.91 -14.26
C ASP A 88 -5.05 7.94 -14.76
N ARG A 89 -5.71 7.61 -15.88
CA ARG A 89 -6.71 8.48 -16.52
C ARG A 89 -8.01 8.63 -15.72
N ASN A 90 -8.27 7.71 -14.80
CA ASN A 90 -9.44 7.74 -13.92
C ASN A 90 -9.15 8.53 -12.63
N GLY A 91 -7.90 9.00 -12.45
CA GLY A 91 -7.47 9.66 -11.24
C GLY A 91 -7.09 8.71 -10.11
N GLU A 92 -6.93 7.41 -10.40
CA GLU A 92 -6.46 6.43 -9.44
C GLU A 92 -4.93 6.42 -9.40
N VAL A 93 -4.40 6.44 -8.17
CA VAL A 93 -2.96 6.23 -7.96
C VAL A 93 -2.69 4.73 -7.87
N HIS A 94 -1.68 4.32 -8.63
CA HIS A 94 -1.07 2.99 -8.62
C HIS A 94 0.36 3.12 -8.12
N THR A 95 0.71 2.33 -7.11
CA THR A 95 2.06 2.36 -6.53
C THR A 95 2.79 1.03 -6.69
N GLY A 96 4.12 1.09 -6.56
CA GLY A 96 5.02 -0.08 -6.58
C GLY A 96 6.38 0.22 -7.21
N TRP A 97 7.22 -0.81 -7.29
CA TRP A 97 8.58 -0.73 -7.81
C TRP A 97 8.63 -0.95 -9.33
N ILE A 98 9.44 -0.17 -10.04
CA ILE A 98 9.71 -0.36 -11.48
C ILE A 98 11.21 -0.34 -11.75
N GLU A 99 11.65 -0.99 -12.83
CA GLU A 99 13.07 -0.97 -13.25
C GLU A 99 13.53 0.46 -13.61
N SER A 100 14.57 0.94 -12.94
CA SER A 100 15.14 2.29 -13.15
C SER A 100 15.64 2.51 -14.59
N SER A 101 16.08 1.45 -15.26
CA SER A 101 16.60 1.52 -16.64
C SER A 101 15.54 1.85 -17.69
N ARG A 102 14.25 1.81 -17.31
CA ARG A 102 13.11 2.02 -18.22
C ARG A 102 12.52 3.42 -18.17
N VAL A 103 13.07 4.28 -17.33
CA VAL A 103 12.58 5.63 -17.09
C VAL A 103 13.73 6.64 -17.10
N SER A 104 13.42 7.89 -17.37
CA SER A 104 14.36 9.00 -17.16
C SER A 104 13.90 9.88 -16.02
N LYS A 105 14.87 10.28 -15.17
CA LYS A 105 14.65 11.19 -14.05
C LYS A 105 14.62 12.64 -14.55
N LYS A 106 13.66 13.41 -14.06
CA LYS A 106 13.54 14.86 -14.20
C LYS A 106 13.76 15.53 -12.85
N GLU A 107 13.78 16.86 -12.86
CA GLU A 107 14.07 17.68 -11.69
C GLU A 107 13.15 17.38 -10.49
N THR A 108 13.75 17.50 -9.30
CA THR A 108 13.10 17.45 -7.99
C THR A 108 12.19 18.66 -7.80
N SER A 109 10.98 18.44 -7.27
CA SER A 109 10.05 19.52 -6.93
C SER A 109 9.50 19.31 -5.52
N SER A 110 9.50 20.38 -4.72
CA SER A 110 8.99 20.36 -3.34
C SER A 110 7.46 20.31 -3.28
N GLU A 111 6.75 20.57 -4.38
CA GLU A 111 5.27 20.49 -4.44
C GLU A 111 4.74 19.10 -4.11
N TYR A 112 5.58 18.07 -4.30
CA TYR A 112 5.26 16.68 -4.04
C TYR A 112 5.37 16.32 -2.56
N LEU A 113 5.89 17.20 -1.70
CA LEU A 113 5.93 16.96 -0.26
C LEU A 113 4.58 17.26 0.41
N ASN A 114 3.69 18.00 -0.26
CA ASN A 114 2.35 18.21 0.25
C ASN A 114 1.57 16.89 0.23
N ILE A 115 0.93 16.55 1.34
CA ILE A 115 0.07 15.37 1.43
C ILE A 115 -1.19 15.55 0.58
N LYS A 116 -1.59 14.48 -0.09
CA LYS A 116 -2.75 14.39 -0.98
C LYS A 116 -3.64 13.25 -0.51
N LYS A 117 -4.92 13.29 -0.89
CA LYS A 117 -5.88 12.23 -0.56
C LYS A 117 -5.42 10.82 -0.97
N ASN A 118 -4.67 10.72 -2.06
CA ASN A 118 -4.15 9.45 -2.55
C ASN A 118 -2.96 8.91 -1.74
N ASP A 119 -2.43 9.69 -0.79
CA ASP A 119 -1.35 9.20 0.08
C ASP A 119 -1.88 8.33 1.22
N PHE A 120 -3.17 8.38 1.52
CA PHE A 120 -3.83 7.62 2.57
C PHE A 120 -4.17 6.20 2.07
N SER A 121 -3.12 5.43 1.78
CA SER A 121 -3.20 4.03 1.38
C SER A 121 -1.94 3.25 1.77
N ILE A 122 -2.07 1.94 1.84
CA ILE A 122 -0.96 0.99 2.01
C ILE A 122 -0.88 0.10 0.76
N HIS A 123 0.30 0.02 0.17
CA HIS A 123 0.63 -0.95 -0.87
C HIS A 123 0.96 -2.30 -0.25
N PHE A 124 0.19 -3.32 -0.61
CA PHE A 124 0.38 -4.69 -0.15
C PHE A 124 -0.05 -5.67 -1.23
N ASN A 125 0.81 -6.64 -1.52
CA ASN A 125 0.55 -7.74 -2.46
C ASN A 125 0.02 -7.27 -3.84
N GLY A 126 0.55 -6.16 -4.36
CA GLY A 126 0.14 -5.60 -5.65
C GLY A 126 -1.12 -4.74 -5.62
N HIS A 127 -1.73 -4.57 -4.45
CA HIS A 127 -2.92 -3.74 -4.24
C HIS A 127 -2.59 -2.48 -3.45
N ASP A 128 -3.22 -1.37 -3.82
CA ASP A 128 -3.18 -0.12 -3.06
C ASP A 128 -4.45 -0.06 -2.20
N ILE A 129 -4.35 -0.55 -0.97
CA ILE A 129 -5.46 -0.62 -0.01
C ILE A 129 -5.71 0.79 0.53
N LYS A 130 -6.86 1.38 0.16
CA LYS A 130 -7.20 2.80 0.41
C LYS A 130 -8.23 2.93 1.52
N VAL A 131 -8.03 3.85 2.45
CA VAL A 131 -9.13 4.24 3.34
C VAL A 131 -10.22 4.96 2.55
N GLY A 132 -11.46 4.61 2.81
CA GLY A 132 -12.66 5.06 2.11
C GLY A 132 -13.13 4.12 0.99
N ALA A 133 -12.34 3.12 0.59
CA ALA A 133 -12.75 2.07 -0.35
C ALA A 133 -13.58 0.97 0.33
N SER A 134 -14.26 0.13 -0.46
CA SER A 134 -14.97 -1.03 0.08
C SER A 134 -13.98 -2.14 0.46
N TYR A 135 -14.20 -2.79 1.60
CA TYR A 135 -13.42 -3.98 1.98
C TYR A 135 -13.60 -5.13 0.98
N SER A 136 -14.77 -5.23 0.35
CA SER A 136 -15.05 -6.25 -0.68
C SER A 136 -14.13 -6.17 -1.91
N GLU A 137 -13.52 -5.02 -2.17
CA GLU A 137 -12.55 -4.85 -3.27
C GLU A 137 -11.21 -5.53 -2.98
N ILE A 138 -10.91 -5.82 -1.71
CA ILE A 138 -9.61 -6.34 -1.26
C ILE A 138 -9.71 -7.66 -0.48
N VAL A 139 -10.91 -8.21 -0.27
CA VAL A 139 -11.08 -9.47 0.49
C VAL A 139 -10.23 -10.61 -0.08
N GLY A 140 -10.20 -10.77 -1.41
CA GLY A 140 -9.42 -11.81 -2.08
C GLY A 140 -7.90 -11.64 -1.97
N VAL A 141 -7.42 -10.48 -1.53
CA VAL A 141 -5.98 -10.27 -1.23
C VAL A 141 -5.55 -11.05 0.02
N PHE A 142 -6.53 -11.40 0.87
CA PHE A 142 -6.30 -12.02 2.17
C PHE A 142 -6.67 -13.51 2.24
N ASP A 143 -7.14 -14.13 1.14
CA ASP A 143 -7.65 -15.51 1.10
C ASP A 143 -6.65 -16.56 1.64
N ASP A 144 -5.35 -16.33 1.48
CA ASP A 144 -4.26 -17.23 1.90
C ASP A 144 -3.68 -16.90 3.30
N PHE A 145 -4.32 -15.98 4.03
CA PHE A 145 -3.90 -15.52 5.35
C PHE A 145 -4.97 -15.79 6.40
N SER A 146 -4.53 -16.10 7.61
CA SER A 146 -5.42 -16.33 8.75
C SER A 146 -5.47 -15.09 9.64
N GLU A 147 -6.67 -14.74 10.08
CA GLU A 147 -6.84 -13.71 11.10
C GLU A 147 -6.39 -14.24 12.47
N THR A 148 -5.83 -13.37 13.30
CA THR A 148 -5.27 -13.73 14.62
C THR A 148 -6.28 -13.59 15.75
N THR A 149 -7.38 -12.91 15.48
CA THR A 149 -8.58 -12.82 16.33
C THR A 149 -9.62 -13.88 15.95
N ASP A 150 -9.19 -15.07 15.50
CA ASP A 150 -10.12 -16.16 15.22
C ASP A 150 -10.51 -16.86 16.54
N ASP A 151 -11.24 -16.15 17.41
CA ASP A 151 -11.91 -16.73 18.59
C ASP A 151 -13.19 -17.52 18.23
N GLY A 152 -13.33 -17.95 16.96
CA GLY A 152 -14.41 -18.81 16.50
C GLY A 152 -15.76 -18.10 16.29
N ASN A 153 -15.82 -16.78 16.49
CA ASN A 153 -16.97 -15.92 16.19
C ASN A 153 -16.57 -14.91 15.12
N GLY A 154 -16.56 -15.36 13.86
CA GLY A 154 -15.96 -14.68 12.70
C GLY A 154 -16.50 -13.30 12.29
N PHE A 155 -17.27 -12.60 13.13
CA PHE A 155 -17.71 -11.22 12.89
C PHE A 155 -18.02 -10.56 14.24
N LEU A 156 -17.01 -10.05 14.94
CA LEU A 156 -17.25 -9.20 16.10
C LEU A 156 -17.69 -7.81 15.62
N ASP A 157 -19.00 -7.60 15.53
CA ASP A 157 -19.58 -6.26 15.43
C ASP A 157 -19.15 -5.44 16.64
N VAL A 158 -18.17 -4.55 16.48
CA VAL A 158 -17.76 -3.65 17.55
C VAL A 158 -18.52 -2.35 17.42
N PHE A 159 -19.49 -2.13 18.30
CA PHE A 159 -20.15 -0.84 18.42
C PHE A 159 -19.29 0.12 19.24
N LYS A 160 -19.07 1.33 18.74
CA LYS A 160 -18.43 2.41 19.50
C LYS A 160 -19.25 3.70 19.35
N THR A 161 -19.60 4.29 20.49
CA THR A 161 -20.22 5.61 20.53
C THR A 161 -19.14 6.69 20.46
N ILE A 162 -19.16 7.51 19.42
CA ILE A 162 -18.23 8.63 19.25
C ILE A 162 -19.05 9.91 19.09
N ASN A 163 -18.82 10.89 19.96
CA ASN A 163 -19.57 12.15 20.01
C ASN A 163 -21.09 11.96 20.05
N GLY A 164 -21.56 10.91 20.75
CA GLY A 164 -22.98 10.60 20.89
C GLY A 164 -23.63 9.86 19.71
N VAL A 165 -22.85 9.46 18.70
CA VAL A 165 -23.32 8.67 17.56
C VAL A 165 -22.72 7.26 17.62
N ASP A 166 -23.56 6.25 17.42
CA ASP A 166 -23.13 4.85 17.39
C ASP A 166 -22.64 4.46 15.99
N TYR A 167 -21.45 3.88 15.95
CA TYR A 167 -20.83 3.36 14.73
C TYR A 167 -20.51 1.88 14.90
N LYS A 168 -20.62 1.13 13.80
CA LYS A 168 -20.22 -0.28 13.71
C LYS A 168 -18.83 -0.38 13.10
N PHE A 169 -17.97 -1.17 13.71
CA PHE A 169 -16.62 -1.44 13.26
C PHE A 169 -16.39 -2.94 13.08
N TYR A 170 -15.69 -3.28 12.00
CA TYR A 170 -15.33 -4.63 11.59
C TYR A 170 -13.81 -4.71 11.51
N PRO A 171 -13.14 -5.18 12.57
CA PRO A 171 -11.70 -5.38 12.57
C PRO A 171 -11.32 -6.68 11.87
N HIS A 172 -10.22 -6.64 11.11
CA HIS A 172 -9.52 -7.80 10.57
C HIS A 172 -8.04 -7.66 10.95
N ASP A 173 -7.48 -8.61 11.69
CA ASP A 173 -6.07 -8.59 12.11
C ASP A 173 -5.33 -9.81 11.60
N PHE A 174 -4.33 -9.59 10.73
CA PHE A 174 -3.52 -10.65 10.13
C PHE A 174 -2.11 -10.71 10.72
N ASP A 175 -1.88 -10.19 11.94
CA ASP A 175 -0.58 -10.00 12.62
C ASP A 175 0.37 -8.98 11.96
N PHE A 176 0.43 -8.95 10.64
CA PHE A 176 1.32 -8.09 9.87
C PHE A 176 0.63 -6.82 9.38
N ILE A 177 -0.70 -6.86 9.25
CA ILE A 177 -1.54 -5.74 8.88
C ILE A 177 -2.89 -5.88 9.59
N TYR A 178 -3.42 -4.76 10.05
CA TYR A 178 -4.76 -4.66 10.60
C TYR A 178 -5.59 -3.75 9.70
N ILE A 179 -6.84 -4.13 9.42
CA ILE A 179 -7.77 -3.38 8.58
C ILE A 179 -9.09 -3.28 9.33
N GLU A 180 -9.63 -2.08 9.46
CA GLU A 180 -10.94 -1.84 10.07
C GLU A 180 -11.85 -1.21 9.01
N SER A 181 -13.01 -1.82 8.78
CA SER A 181 -14.08 -1.16 8.04
C SER A 181 -15.18 -0.69 9.00
N SER A 182 -15.84 0.42 8.67
CA SER A 182 -16.92 0.98 9.49
C SER A 182 -17.83 1.89 8.70
N ASN A 183 -18.97 2.21 9.31
CA ASN A 183 -19.90 3.24 8.85
C ASN A 183 -19.56 4.63 9.44
N LEU A 184 -18.30 4.87 9.81
CA LEU A 184 -17.89 6.12 10.46
C LEU A 184 -18.28 7.35 9.61
N ASN A 185 -18.91 8.32 10.29
CA ASN A 185 -19.48 9.55 9.75
C ASN A 185 -20.70 9.38 8.83
N TYR A 186 -21.42 8.25 8.87
CA TYR A 186 -22.56 8.00 7.96
C TYR A 186 -23.62 9.13 8.00
N GLU A 187 -24.00 9.63 9.18
CA GLU A 187 -24.98 10.73 9.30
C GLU A 187 -24.49 12.01 8.62
N LYS A 188 -23.25 12.42 8.90
CA LYS A 188 -22.65 13.65 8.36
C LYS A 188 -22.40 13.55 6.85
N LEU A 189 -22.07 12.36 6.36
CA LEU A 189 -21.87 12.08 4.94
C LEU A 189 -23.17 11.75 4.21
N LYS A 190 -24.31 11.66 4.92
CA LYS A 190 -25.60 11.24 4.39
C LYS A 190 -25.53 9.89 3.65
N ARG A 191 -24.78 8.96 4.22
CA ARG A 191 -24.64 7.57 3.75
C ARG A 191 -25.62 6.67 4.50
N ASP A 192 -25.88 5.51 3.93
CA ASP A 192 -26.64 4.46 4.60
C ASP A 192 -25.90 3.96 5.84
N PHE A 193 -26.63 3.53 6.87
CA PHE A 193 -26.04 3.01 8.11
C PHE A 193 -25.26 1.71 7.87
N ASP A 194 -25.68 0.90 6.90
CA ASP A 194 -25.03 -0.36 6.51
C ASP A 194 -24.02 -0.18 5.35
N ASP A 195 -23.63 1.07 5.06
CA ASP A 195 -22.59 1.38 4.08
C ASP A 195 -21.21 1.46 4.74
N TYR A 196 -20.49 0.33 4.71
CA TYR A 196 -19.17 0.16 5.31
C TYR A 196 -18.03 0.42 4.33
N ARG A 197 -17.01 1.13 4.82
CA ARG A 197 -15.77 1.39 4.08
C ARG A 197 -14.56 1.22 4.98
N ILE A 198 -13.40 0.96 4.40
CA ILE A 198 -12.15 0.88 5.15
C ILE A 198 -11.89 2.24 5.82
N THR A 199 -11.79 2.28 7.14
CA THR A 199 -11.56 3.51 7.91
C THR A 199 -10.24 3.51 8.65
N LYS A 200 -9.60 2.36 8.79
CA LYS A 200 -8.26 2.26 9.37
C LYS A 200 -7.47 1.13 8.72
N ILE A 201 -6.20 1.38 8.48
CA ILE A 201 -5.21 0.38 8.09
C ILE A 201 -3.98 0.60 8.98
N ILE A 202 -3.45 -0.45 9.57
CA ILE A 202 -2.21 -0.41 10.35
C ILE A 202 -1.26 -1.46 9.79
N LEU A 203 -0.15 -1.01 9.19
CA LEU A 203 0.93 -1.88 8.75
C LEU A 203 1.94 -2.08 9.90
N LYS A 204 2.10 -3.32 10.35
CA LYS A 204 2.88 -3.71 11.53
C LYS A 204 4.21 -4.38 11.20
N LYS A 205 4.40 -4.86 9.97
CA LYS A 205 5.61 -5.55 9.51
C LYS A 205 6.06 -5.04 8.14
N SER A 206 7.30 -5.34 7.76
CA SER A 206 7.95 -4.89 6.51
C SER A 206 7.48 -5.60 5.23
N ILE A 207 6.21 -5.99 5.17
CA ILE A 207 5.58 -6.75 4.07
C ILE A 207 4.88 -5.86 3.03
N GLY A 208 4.95 -4.55 3.20
CA GLY A 208 4.28 -3.57 2.36
C GLY A 208 4.85 -2.18 2.56
N PHE A 209 4.24 -1.21 1.89
CA PHE A 209 4.75 0.16 1.84
C PHE A 209 3.59 1.15 2.00
N SER A 210 3.86 2.31 2.59
CA SER A 210 2.99 3.47 2.40
C SER A 210 2.98 3.88 0.93
N SER A 211 2.01 4.72 0.56
CA SER A 211 1.90 5.33 -0.78
C SER A 211 3.17 6.02 -1.30
N ARG A 212 4.17 6.31 -0.47
CA ARG A 212 5.46 6.92 -0.90
C ARG A 212 6.67 6.05 -0.61
N GLY A 213 6.48 4.73 -0.49
CA GLY A 213 7.57 3.76 -0.39
C GLY A 213 8.21 3.61 1.00
N ILE A 214 7.69 4.30 2.03
CA ILE A 214 8.09 4.05 3.42
C ILE A 214 7.54 2.70 3.88
N TYR A 215 8.38 1.86 4.48
CA TYR A 215 8.01 0.57 5.06
C TYR A 215 8.39 0.53 6.56
N VAL A 216 7.80 -0.41 7.32
CA VAL A 216 8.20 -0.68 8.71
C VAL A 216 9.67 -1.11 8.75
N GLY A 217 10.53 -0.34 9.43
CA GLY A 217 11.99 -0.47 9.42
C GLY A 217 12.71 0.67 8.68
N SER A 218 11.99 1.53 7.96
CA SER A 218 12.54 2.77 7.40
C SER A 218 12.96 3.73 8.50
N LYS A 219 13.96 4.59 8.25
CA LYS A 219 14.31 5.63 9.24
C LYS A 219 13.22 6.68 9.31
N MET A 220 12.95 7.22 10.50
CA MET A 220 12.02 8.33 10.67
C MET A 220 12.42 9.56 9.82
N LEU A 221 13.72 9.76 9.60
CA LEU A 221 14.21 10.83 8.72
C LEU A 221 13.78 10.64 7.26
N ASP A 222 13.66 9.41 6.77
CA ASP A 222 13.26 9.13 5.39
C ASP A 222 11.78 9.48 5.16
N VAL A 223 10.94 9.37 6.19
CA VAL A 223 9.55 9.87 6.17
C VAL A 223 9.54 11.36 5.82
N VAL A 224 10.38 12.17 6.48
CA VAL A 224 10.45 13.62 6.25
C VAL A 224 10.93 13.95 4.84
N LYS A 225 11.81 13.13 4.26
CA LYS A 225 12.30 13.35 2.89
C LYS A 225 11.21 13.23 1.83
N VAL A 226 10.22 12.36 2.06
CA VAL A 226 9.19 12.08 1.05
C VAL A 226 7.81 12.62 1.40
N TYR A 227 7.50 12.88 2.68
CA TYR A 227 6.25 13.51 3.14
C TYR A 227 6.43 14.95 3.64
N GLY A 228 7.66 15.46 3.75
CA GLY A 228 7.92 16.79 4.27
C GLY A 228 7.70 16.90 5.78
N VAL A 229 7.45 18.12 6.26
CA VAL A 229 7.30 18.43 7.70
C VAL A 229 5.95 17.90 8.19
N PRO A 230 5.92 17.07 9.26
CA PRO A 230 4.65 16.58 9.81
C PRO A 230 3.86 17.70 10.48
N ALA A 231 2.53 17.58 10.45
CA ALA A 231 1.62 18.48 11.16
C ALA A 231 1.78 18.42 12.68
N SER A 232 2.16 17.25 13.21
CA SER A 232 2.47 17.07 14.63
C SER A 232 3.51 15.98 14.84
N LYS A 233 4.28 16.13 15.93
CA LYS A 233 5.20 15.11 16.47
C LYS A 233 4.78 14.83 17.91
N LYS A 234 3.99 13.78 18.12
CA LYS A 234 3.44 13.45 19.43
C LYS A 234 3.52 11.94 19.67
N ASP A 235 3.85 11.54 20.89
CA ASP A 235 3.87 10.14 21.34
C ASP A 235 4.72 9.23 20.43
N GLY A 236 5.85 9.74 19.95
CA GLY A 236 6.74 9.02 19.04
C GLY A 236 6.16 8.82 17.63
N ALA A 237 5.19 9.64 17.20
CA ALA A 237 4.63 9.56 15.86
C ALA A 237 4.81 10.85 15.06
N PHE A 238 5.13 10.72 13.76
CA PHE A 238 4.97 11.79 12.78
C PHE A 238 3.58 11.71 12.18
N ILE A 239 2.80 12.78 12.37
CA ILE A 239 1.39 12.82 11.98
C ILE A 239 1.23 13.79 10.81
N TYR A 240 0.64 13.30 9.73
CA TYR A 240 0.24 14.10 8.58
C TYR A 240 -1.27 14.02 8.40
N VAL A 241 -1.90 15.14 8.05
CA VAL A 241 -3.35 15.30 8.02
C VAL A 241 -3.76 15.99 6.73
N SER A 242 -4.86 15.55 6.14
CA SER A 242 -5.57 16.23 5.06
C SER A 242 -7.06 16.03 5.27
N ASP A 243 -7.82 17.10 5.46
CA ASP A 243 -9.22 17.06 5.91
C ASP A 243 -9.36 16.19 7.18
N ASN A 244 -10.16 15.13 7.12
CA ASN A 244 -10.32 14.15 8.19
C ASN A 244 -9.48 12.88 7.99
N TYR A 245 -8.57 12.85 7.01
CA TYR A 245 -7.66 11.73 6.79
C TYR A 245 -6.36 11.96 7.57
N THR A 246 -5.80 10.88 8.11
CA THR A 246 -4.54 10.90 8.84
C THR A 246 -3.65 9.75 8.40
N ILE A 247 -2.36 10.04 8.28
CA ILE A 247 -1.32 9.02 8.24
C ILE A 247 -0.33 9.29 9.38
N LYS A 248 -0.02 8.25 10.15
CA LYS A 248 0.92 8.29 11.25
C LYS A 248 2.05 7.31 10.97
N PHE A 249 3.27 7.78 11.15
CA PHE A 249 4.46 6.93 11.19
C PHE A 249 4.93 6.88 12.64
N VAL A 250 4.80 5.73 13.29
CA VAL A 250 5.10 5.55 14.71
C VAL A 250 6.49 4.95 14.85
N GLY A 251 7.35 5.55 15.66
CA GLY A 251 8.73 5.13 15.84
C GLY A 251 9.65 6.20 16.43
N SER A 252 10.79 5.80 16.99
CA SER A 252 11.80 6.71 17.50
C SER A 252 12.88 7.01 16.46
N GLU A 253 13.66 5.99 16.08
CA GLU A 253 14.70 6.07 15.05
C GLU A 253 14.22 5.50 13.71
N VAL A 254 13.46 4.42 13.80
CA VAL A 254 12.85 3.71 12.68
C VAL A 254 11.35 3.63 12.86
N VAL A 255 10.64 3.52 11.74
CA VAL A 255 9.19 3.29 11.68
C VAL A 255 8.91 1.88 12.17
N ASN A 256 8.16 1.76 13.27
CA ASN A 256 7.68 0.47 13.79
C ASN A 256 6.28 0.14 13.28
N GLU A 257 5.50 1.16 12.94
CA GLU A 257 4.12 1.03 12.50
C GLU A 257 3.74 2.19 11.57
N ILE A 258 2.89 1.90 10.58
CA ILE A 258 2.27 2.90 9.71
C ILE A 258 0.75 2.78 9.84
N GLU A 259 0.11 3.80 10.40
CA GLU A 259 -1.35 3.89 10.48
C GLU A 259 -1.86 4.85 9.41
N VAL A 260 -2.88 4.44 8.66
CA VAL A 260 -3.68 5.31 7.79
C VAL A 260 -5.13 5.23 8.28
N SER A 261 -5.78 6.37 8.50
CA SER A 261 -7.14 6.39 9.06
C SER A 261 -7.99 7.57 8.59
N ILE A 262 -9.30 7.38 8.73
CA ILE A 262 -10.32 8.43 8.61
C ILE A 262 -10.81 8.74 10.03
N ASN A 263 -10.73 10.01 10.42
CA ASN A 263 -11.18 10.49 11.71
C ASN A 263 -12.68 10.86 11.70
N PRO A 264 -13.33 10.82 12.87
CA PRO A 264 -14.65 11.41 13.05
C PRO A 264 -14.64 12.90 12.68
N ILE A 265 -15.68 13.36 11.99
CA ILE A 265 -15.94 14.78 11.71
C ILE A 265 -17.04 15.29 12.61
#